data_AF-A0A7S2DWE3-F1
#
_entry.id   AF-A0A7S2DWE3-F1
#
_cell.length_a   1.000
_cell.length_b   1.000
_cell.length_c   1.000
_cell.angle_alpha   90.00
_cell.angle_beta   90.00
_cell.angle_gamma   90.00
#
_symmetry.space_group_name_H-M   'P 1'
#
loop_
_entity.id
_entity.type
_entity.pdbx_description
1 polymer ?
#
loop_
_entity_poly.entity_id
_entity_poly.type
_entity_poly.pdbx_seq_one_letter_code
_entity_poly.pdbx_strand_id
1 'polypeptide(L)'
;KKLQLFARGAESMPKLQAVIMYGAVPEFEQIKRVEAQQSVPVHTWEKMLDFGGSTVAQQRSDGLTPGTPCCLVYTSGTTGMPKAVMLSHDNVTFAIRGILHGSRHKLGTE
;
A
#
# COMPACT_ATOMS: atom_id res chain seq x y z
N LYS A 1 2.93 8.43 17.24
CA LYS A 1 2.10 7.35 17.84
C LYS A 1 2.10 6.05 17.03
N LYS A 2 1.70 6.04 15.74
CA LYS A 2 1.63 4.78 14.94
C LYS A 2 2.99 4.10 14.75
N LEU A 3 4.06 4.86 14.46
CA LEU A 3 5.41 4.32 14.28
C LEU A 3 5.93 3.53 15.51
N GLN A 4 5.65 4.01 16.72
CA GLN A 4 6.01 3.30 17.96
C GLN A 4 5.26 1.98 18.16
N LEU A 5 4.06 1.83 17.60
CA LEU A 5 3.31 0.57 17.63
C LEU A 5 4.05 -0.51 16.85
N PHE A 6 4.56 -0.16 15.66
CA PHE A 6 5.33 -1.06 14.82
C PHE A 6 6.69 -1.39 15.44
N ALA A 7 7.37 -0.40 16.03
CA ALA A 7 8.63 -0.63 16.74
C ALA A 7 8.49 -1.61 17.92
N ARG A 8 7.37 -1.61 18.65
CA ARG A 8 7.14 -2.57 19.75
C ARG A 8 6.93 -4.01 19.26
N GLY A 9 6.40 -4.18 18.05
CA GLY A 9 6.07 -5.49 17.50
C GLY A 9 7.12 -6.04 16.54
N ALA A 10 8.11 -5.26 16.13
CA ALA A 10 8.95 -5.67 15.01
C ALA A 10 9.96 -6.78 15.35
N GLU A 11 10.34 -6.95 16.63
CA GLU A 11 11.02 -8.16 17.13
C GLU A 11 10.24 -9.46 16.89
N SER A 12 8.90 -9.43 16.90
CA SER A 12 8.07 -10.59 16.61
C SER A 12 7.74 -10.76 15.13
N MET A 13 8.31 -9.91 14.26
CA MET A 13 8.08 -9.91 12.81
C MET A 13 9.37 -10.30 12.05
N PRO A 14 9.72 -11.59 11.95
CA PRO A 14 10.99 -12.03 11.36
C PRO A 14 11.11 -11.74 9.85
N LYS A 15 10.01 -11.36 9.19
CA LYS A 15 9.98 -10.98 7.77
C LYS A 15 9.89 -9.47 7.56
N LEU A 16 9.89 -8.65 8.61
CA LEU A 16 9.81 -7.21 8.47
C LEU A 16 11.15 -6.66 7.96
N GLN A 17 11.13 -6.08 6.77
CA GLN A 17 12.34 -5.56 6.11
C GLN A 17 12.45 -4.04 6.16
N ALA A 18 11.33 -3.33 6.18
CA ALA A 18 11.30 -1.87 6.24
C ALA A 18 9.92 -1.38 6.71
N VAL A 19 9.86 -0.15 7.23
CA VAL A 19 8.62 0.57 7.52
C VAL A 19 8.51 1.77 6.58
N ILE A 20 7.47 1.81 5.76
CA ILE A 20 7.18 2.96 4.88
C ILE A 20 6.10 3.83 5.53
N MET A 21 6.39 5.13 5.64
CA MET A 21 5.46 6.11 6.19
C MET A 21 4.81 6.95 5.10
N TYR A 22 3.48 6.94 5.07
CA TYR A 22 2.67 7.75 4.16
C TYR A 22 2.03 8.93 4.90
N GLY A 23 2.20 10.15 4.36
CA GLY A 23 1.66 11.39 4.95
C GLY A 23 2.63 12.06 5.93
N ALA A 24 2.12 12.54 7.07
CA ALA A 24 2.92 13.31 8.03
C ALA A 24 4.16 12.53 8.50
N VAL A 25 5.34 13.04 8.11
CA VAL A 25 6.64 12.48 8.49
C VAL A 25 6.85 12.74 9.99
N PRO A 26 7.13 11.70 10.80
CA PRO A 26 7.44 11.93 12.20
C PRO A 26 8.76 12.67 12.35
N GLU A 27 8.89 13.40 13.45
CA GLU A 27 10.14 14.10 13.79
C GLU A 27 11.34 13.15 13.75
N PHE A 28 12.48 13.67 13.32
CA PHE A 28 13.74 12.96 13.13
C PHE A 28 14.14 12.08 14.34
N GLU A 29 13.89 12.57 15.56
CA GLU A 29 14.18 11.86 16.81
C GLU A 29 13.33 10.59 16.99
N GLN A 30 12.11 10.56 16.45
CA GLN A 30 11.25 9.37 16.51
C GLN A 30 11.72 8.29 15.53
N ILE A 31 12.24 8.69 14.37
CA ILE A 31 12.82 7.79 13.37
C ILE A 31 14.08 7.14 13.93
N LYS A 32 15.02 7.96 14.45
CA LYS A 32 16.26 7.47 15.07
C LYS A 32 16.01 6.52 16.23
N ARG A 33 15.00 6.76 17.07
CA ARG A 33 14.65 5.85 18.17
C ARG A 33 14.20 4.47 17.67
N VAL A 34 13.47 4.41 16.56
CA VAL A 34 13.02 3.12 16.00
C VAL A 34 14.19 2.40 15.34
N GLU A 35 14.99 3.10 14.53
CA GLU A 35 16.18 2.52 13.88
C GLU A 35 17.25 2.06 14.91
N ALA A 36 17.36 2.75 16.05
CA ALA A 36 18.29 2.39 17.12
C ALA A 36 17.80 1.23 18.00
N GLN A 37 16.48 1.03 18.12
CA GLN A 37 15.90 -0.03 18.93
C GLN A 37 15.80 -1.35 18.16
N GLN A 38 15.57 -1.28 16.85
CA GLN A 38 15.48 -2.45 15.98
C GLN A 38 16.11 -2.10 14.62
N SER A 39 16.93 -3.00 14.08
CA SER A 39 17.66 -2.84 12.82
C SER A 39 16.78 -2.78 11.55
N VAL A 40 15.55 -2.29 11.66
CA VAL A 40 14.58 -2.18 10.58
C VAL A 40 14.56 -0.72 10.08
N PRO A 41 14.94 -0.46 8.82
CA PRO A 41 14.96 0.89 8.27
C PRO A 41 13.56 1.49 8.15
N VAL A 42 13.47 2.80 8.39
CA VAL A 42 12.23 3.58 8.22
C VAL A 42 12.42 4.54 7.04
N HIS A 43 11.46 4.54 6.11
CA HIS A 43 11.51 5.39 4.92
C HIS A 43 10.23 6.24 4.79
N THR A 44 10.37 7.43 4.24
CA THR A 44 9.20 8.22 3.82
C THR A 44 8.64 7.67 2.52
N TRP A 45 7.39 8.03 2.22
CA TRP A 45 6.76 7.68 0.95
C TRP A 45 7.56 8.19 -0.24
N GLU A 46 8.06 9.43 -0.18
CA GLU A 46 8.85 10.02 -1.26
C GLU A 46 10.13 9.21 -1.52
N LYS A 47 10.85 8.84 -0.45
CA LYS A 47 12.04 8.01 -0.58
C LYS A 47 11.74 6.58 -1.06
N MET A 48 10.54 6.07 -0.77
CA MET A 48 10.10 4.78 -1.33
C MET A 48 9.99 4.84 -2.85
N LEU A 49 9.55 5.97 -3.42
CA LEU A 49 9.42 6.10 -4.87
C LEU A 49 10.77 5.94 -5.58
N ASP A 50 11.87 6.31 -4.92
CA ASP A 50 13.23 6.12 -5.44
C ASP A 50 13.66 4.63 -5.46
N PHE A 51 13.04 3.75 -4.66
CA PHE A 51 13.34 2.32 -4.68
C PHE A 51 12.78 1.62 -5.94
N GLY A 52 11.80 2.23 -6.60
CA GLY A 52 11.19 1.70 -7.81
C GLY A 52 12.01 2.02 -9.05
N GLY A 53 12.56 1.00 -9.71
CA GLY A 53 12.97 1.14 -11.10
C GLY A 53 11.74 1.13 -12.00
N SER A 54 11.51 2.20 -12.79
CA SER A 54 10.41 2.30 -13.75
C SER A 54 10.33 1.08 -14.69
N THR A 55 11.47 0.46 -14.97
CA THR A 55 11.62 -0.74 -15.79
C THR A 55 10.95 -1.98 -15.20
N VAL A 56 11.07 -2.24 -13.90
CA VAL A 56 10.50 -3.43 -13.24
C VAL A 56 8.98 -3.34 -13.17
N ALA A 57 8.47 -2.14 -12.88
CA ALA A 57 7.02 -1.89 -12.89
C ALA A 57 6.45 -2.09 -14.31
N GLN A 58 7.11 -1.53 -15.32
CA GLN A 58 6.69 -1.67 -16.71
C GLN A 58 6.68 -3.12 -17.18
N GLN A 59 7.75 -3.88 -16.94
CA GLN A 59 7.84 -5.30 -17.29
C GLN A 59 6.72 -6.15 -16.66
N ARG A 60 6.35 -5.85 -15.41
CA ARG A 60 5.22 -6.54 -14.75
C ARG A 60 3.89 -6.17 -15.40
N SER A 61 3.73 -4.91 -15.79
CA SER A 61 2.52 -4.44 -16.46
C SER A 61 2.36 -4.99 -17.88
N ASP A 62 3.45 -5.17 -18.63
CA ASP A 62 3.43 -5.68 -20.00
C ASP A 62 2.86 -7.10 -20.09
N GLY A 63 2.97 -7.89 -19.02
CA GLY A 63 2.42 -9.24 -18.92
C GLY A 63 0.96 -9.32 -18.44
N LEU A 64 0.32 -8.19 -18.11
CA LEU A 64 -1.05 -8.19 -17.60
C LEU A 64 -2.07 -8.22 -18.74
N THR A 65 -3.07 -9.09 -18.61
CA THR A 65 -4.23 -9.15 -19.51
C THR A 65 -5.51 -8.82 -18.75
N PRO A 66 -6.61 -8.46 -19.43
CA PRO A 66 -7.92 -8.39 -18.77
C PRO A 66 -8.22 -9.70 -18.01
N GLY A 67 -8.74 -9.58 -16.79
CA GLY A 67 -8.98 -10.71 -15.89
C GLY A 67 -7.76 -11.16 -15.07
N THR A 68 -6.54 -10.64 -15.30
CA THR A 68 -5.39 -10.97 -14.45
C THR A 68 -5.67 -10.56 -12.99
N PRO A 69 -5.56 -11.49 -12.01
CA PRO A 69 -5.84 -11.20 -10.61
C PRO A 69 -4.93 -10.10 -10.05
N CYS A 70 -5.53 -9.14 -9.35
CA CYS A 70 -4.84 -8.04 -8.67
C CYS A 70 -4.79 -8.27 -7.16
N CYS A 71 -5.93 -8.57 -6.54
CA CYS A 71 -5.99 -8.79 -5.09
C CYS A 71 -7.17 -9.68 -4.68
N LEU A 72 -7.09 -10.21 -3.46
CA LEU A 72 -8.17 -10.91 -2.78
C LEU A 72 -8.62 -10.04 -1.61
N VAL A 73 -9.88 -9.61 -1.64
CA VAL A 73 -10.47 -8.82 -0.56
C VAL A 73 -11.23 -9.76 0.36
N TYR A 74 -10.74 -9.87 1.60
CA TYR A 74 -11.44 -10.52 2.68
C TYR A 74 -12.22 -9.48 3.46
N THR A 75 -13.51 -9.72 3.64
CA THR A 75 -14.35 -8.93 4.55
C THR A 75 -14.62 -9.76 5.79
N SER A 76 -15.02 -9.11 6.88
CA SER A 76 -15.34 -9.75 8.16
C SER A 76 -16.63 -10.60 8.12
N GLY A 77 -17.02 -11.12 6.95
CA GLY A 77 -18.32 -11.70 6.64
C GLY A 77 -18.86 -12.65 7.72
N THR A 78 -20.18 -12.66 7.86
CA THR A 78 -20.95 -13.36 8.91
C THR A 78 -20.68 -14.86 8.91
N THR A 79 -20.30 -15.38 10.09
CA THR A 79 -20.15 -16.79 10.50
C THR A 79 -19.80 -17.83 9.42
N GLY A 80 -18.58 -18.36 9.50
CA GLY A 80 -18.10 -19.48 8.67
C GLY A 80 -16.64 -19.29 8.26
N MET A 81 -16.16 -20.12 7.33
CA MET A 81 -14.83 -19.94 6.75
C MET A 81 -14.73 -18.61 5.99
N PRO A 82 -13.68 -17.80 6.20
CA PRO A 82 -13.50 -16.53 5.50
C PRO A 82 -13.52 -16.70 3.98
N LYS A 83 -14.41 -15.97 3.31
CA LYS A 83 -14.49 -15.93 1.84
C LYS A 83 -13.76 -14.70 1.32
N ALA A 84 -13.10 -14.85 0.19
CA ALA A 84 -12.42 -13.76 -0.50
C ALA A 84 -13.12 -13.45 -1.82
N VAL A 85 -13.18 -12.17 -2.18
CA VAL A 85 -13.52 -11.75 -3.55
C VAL A 85 -12.22 -11.48 -4.30
N MET A 86 -12.03 -12.16 -5.41
CA MET A 86 -10.92 -11.89 -6.33
C MET A 86 -11.28 -10.69 -7.20
N LEU A 87 -10.42 -9.67 -7.18
CA LEU A 87 -10.50 -8.51 -8.06
C LEU A 87 -9.37 -8.59 -9.08
N SER A 88 -9.69 -8.38 -10.35
CA SER A 88 -8.70 -8.22 -11.40
C SER A 88 -8.26 -6.75 -11.55
N HIS A 89 -7.14 -6.52 -12.24
CA HIS A 89 -6.64 -5.17 -12.52
C HIS A 89 -7.65 -4.34 -13.34
N ASP A 90 -8.32 -4.94 -14.31
CA ASP A 90 -9.33 -4.28 -15.14
C ASP A 90 -10.61 -3.95 -14.36
N ASN A 91 -11.07 -4.81 -13.45
CA ASN A 91 -12.20 -4.48 -12.57
C ASN A 91 -11.91 -3.24 -11.71
N VAL A 92 -10.71 -3.17 -11.12
CA VAL A 92 -10.30 -2.04 -10.26
C VAL A 92 -10.18 -0.75 -11.07
N THR A 93 -9.50 -0.79 -12.22
CA THR A 93 -9.31 0.39 -13.07
C THR A 93 -10.63 0.90 -13.66
N PHE A 94 -11.56 0.01 -14.02
CA PHE A 94 -12.91 0.37 -14.44
C PHE A 94 -13.66 1.13 -13.34
N ALA A 95 -13.67 0.62 -12.12
CA ALA A 95 -14.34 1.26 -10.98
C ALA A 95 -13.75 2.64 -10.69
N ILE A 96 -12.42 2.77 -10.65
CA ILE A 96 -11.74 4.06 -10.44
C ILE A 96 -12.10 5.05 -11.54
N ARG A 97 -12.07 4.64 -12.81
CA ARG A 97 -12.49 5.50 -13.92
C ARG A 97 -13.93 5.95 -13.72
N GLY A 98 -14.87 5.07 -13.41
CA GLY A 98 -16.26 5.43 -13.16
C GLY A 98 -16.41 6.49 -12.05
N ILE A 99 -15.69 6.32 -10.93
CA ILE A 99 -15.67 7.29 -9.84
C ILE A 99 -15.12 8.64 -10.31
N LEU A 100 -13.96 8.67 -10.98
CA LEU A 100 -13.35 9.91 -11.46
C LEU A 100 -14.25 10.65 -12.45
N HIS A 101 -14.88 9.94 -13.39
CA HIS A 101 -15.82 10.56 -14.33
C HIS A 101 -17.06 11.12 -13.61
N GLY A 102 -17.63 10.38 -12.67
CA GLY A 102 -18.78 10.84 -11.87
C GLY A 102 -18.45 12.02 -10.94
N SER A 103 -17.22 12.06 -10.41
CA SER A 103 -16.74 13.14 -9.54
C SER A 103 -16.47 14.44 -10.31
N ARG A 104 -16.02 14.36 -11.57
CA ARG A 104 -15.81 15.56 -12.42
C ARG A 104 -17.10 16.34 -12.68
N HIS A 105 -18.23 15.65 -12.85
CA HIS A 105 -19.54 16.31 -12.97
C HIS A 105 -19.98 17.05 -11.71
N LYS A 106 -19.51 16.66 -10.51
CA LYS A 106 -19.85 17.33 -9.25
C LYS A 106 -18.91 18.47 -8.87
N LEU A 107 -17.74 18.57 -9.51
CA LEU A 107 -16.71 19.56 -9.17
C LEU A 107 -16.63 20.75 -10.15
N GLY A 108 -17.56 20.85 -11.12
CA GLY A 108 -17.75 22.07 -11.91
C GLY A 108 -16.52 22.55 -12.67
N THR A 109 -15.76 21.63 -13.28
CA THR A 109 -14.68 21.97 -14.21
C THR A 109 -15.02 21.45 -15.60
N GLU A 110 -15.83 22.24 -16.30
CA GLU A 110 -15.77 22.34 -17.77
C GLU A 110 -14.82 23.47 -18.14
#